data_AF-A0A1M7TLZ7-F1
#
_entry.id   AF-A0A1M7TLZ7-F1
#
_cell.length_a   1.000
_cell.length_b   1.000
_cell.length_c   1.000
_cell.angle_alpha   90.00
_cell.angle_beta   90.00
_cell.angle_gamma   90.00
#
_symmetry.space_group_name_H-M   'P 1'
#
loop_
_entity.id
_entity.type
_entity.pdbx_description
1 polymer ?
#
loop_
_entity_poly.entity_id
_entity_poly.type
_entity_poly.pdbx_seq_one_letter_code
_entity_poly.pdbx_strand_id
1 'polypeptide(L)'
;MPSLTSVVGAATATFSAALVVTPRVLIGPTGMPDTAQARALVRALGARDVVIGLAMLAAPGGRVRDLAAAARVLADCADAAVLPSAVPDRGRATAMRLSAAAWGALAFAAAVRDRRANR
;
A
#
# COMPACT_ATOMS: atom_id res chain seq x y z
N MET A 1 -6.34 -12.45 19.50
CA MET A 1 -6.25 -11.06 19.00
C MET A 1 -5.68 -11.11 17.59
N PRO A 2 -6.20 -10.32 16.63
CA PRO A 2 -5.61 -10.27 15.29
C PRO A 2 -4.15 -9.84 15.37
N SER A 3 -3.31 -10.40 14.51
CA SER A 3 -1.89 -10.02 14.43
C SER A 3 -1.78 -8.59 13.89
N LEU A 4 -0.68 -7.89 14.16
CA LEU A 4 -0.48 -6.55 13.63
C LEU A 4 -0.45 -6.56 12.09
N THR A 5 0.16 -7.58 11.48
CA THR A 5 0.17 -7.80 10.04
C THR A 5 -1.25 -7.96 9.49
N SER A 6 -2.13 -8.69 10.17
CA SER A 6 -3.53 -8.80 9.75
C SER A 6 -4.27 -7.45 9.82
N VAL A 7 -4.03 -6.65 10.86
CA VAL A 7 -4.62 -5.31 10.99
C VAL A 7 -4.12 -4.38 9.87
N VAL A 8 -2.82 -4.36 9.60
CA VAL A 8 -2.24 -3.59 8.48
C VAL A 8 -2.76 -4.09 7.13
N GLY A 9 -2.95 -5.40 6.99
CA GLY A 9 -3.57 -6.03 5.81
C GLY A 9 -4.98 -5.53 5.57
N ALA A 10 -5.82 -5.50 6.62
CA ALA A 10 -7.18 -4.96 6.54
C ALA A 10 -7.20 -3.47 6.16
N ALA A 11 -6.33 -2.66 6.78
CA ALA A 11 -6.21 -1.24 6.46
C ALA A 11 -5.78 -1.02 5.00
N THR A 12 -4.78 -1.79 4.54
CA THR A 12 -4.31 -1.76 3.15
C THR A 12 -5.43 -2.12 2.19
N ALA A 13 -6.12 -3.25 2.42
CA ALA A 13 -7.18 -3.71 1.53
C ALA A 13 -8.34 -2.70 1.47
N THR A 14 -8.73 -2.13 2.60
CA THR A 14 -9.82 -1.14 2.68
C THR A 14 -9.46 0.14 1.92
N PHE A 15 -8.30 0.72 2.19
CA PHE A 15 -7.84 1.93 1.50
C PHE A 15 -7.69 1.70 0.00
N SER A 16 -7.12 0.56 -0.38
CA SER A 16 -6.86 0.22 -1.79
C SER A 16 -8.15 -0.09 -2.55
N ALA A 17 -9.15 -0.68 -1.90
CA ALA A 17 -10.49 -0.83 -2.48
C ALA A 17 -11.13 0.54 -2.77
N ALA A 18 -10.93 1.52 -1.89
CA ALA A 18 -11.38 2.89 -2.16
C ALA A 18 -10.67 3.50 -3.38
N LEU A 19 -9.40 3.18 -3.63
CA LEU A 19 -8.69 3.61 -4.85
C LEU A 19 -9.24 2.94 -6.12
N VAL A 20 -9.64 1.66 -6.04
CA VAL A 20 -10.25 0.95 -7.16
C VAL A 20 -11.61 1.56 -7.53
N VAL A 21 -12.45 1.84 -6.53
CA VAL A 21 -13.79 2.41 -6.75
C VAL A 21 -13.69 3.88 -7.15
N THR A 22 -12.88 4.66 -6.41
CA THR A 22 -12.77 6.11 -6.53
C THR A 22 -11.31 6.54 -6.67
N PRO A 23 -10.71 6.42 -7.88
CA PRO A 23 -9.30 6.79 -8.13
C PRO A 23 -8.93 8.22 -7.75
N ARG A 24 -9.93 9.12 -7.74
CA ARG A 24 -9.78 10.52 -7.33
C ARG A 24 -9.26 10.70 -5.90
N VAL A 25 -9.43 9.71 -5.03
CA VAL A 25 -8.87 9.70 -3.67
C VAL A 25 -7.34 9.86 -3.69
N LEU A 26 -6.66 9.33 -4.71
CA LEU A 26 -5.21 9.51 -4.89
C LEU A 26 -4.86 10.63 -5.88
N ILE A 27 -5.61 10.73 -6.99
CA ILE A 27 -5.33 11.71 -8.06
C ILE A 27 -5.49 13.15 -7.54
N GLY A 28 -6.53 13.44 -6.76
CA GLY A 28 -6.82 14.78 -6.26
C GLY A 28 -5.71 15.35 -5.38
N PRO A 29 -5.33 14.68 -4.28
CA PRO A 29 -4.28 15.17 -3.37
C PRO A 29 -2.90 15.31 -4.02
N THR A 30 -2.60 14.47 -5.02
CA THR A 30 -1.33 14.53 -5.75
C THR A 30 -1.31 15.63 -6.79
N GLY A 31 -2.46 16.16 -7.21
CA GLY A 31 -2.54 17.13 -8.31
C GLY A 31 -2.19 16.53 -9.67
N MET A 32 -2.21 15.21 -9.79
CA MET A 32 -2.07 14.56 -11.09
C MET A 32 -3.30 14.87 -11.96
N PRO A 33 -3.13 15.02 -13.29
CA PRO A 33 -4.26 15.15 -14.20
C PRO A 33 -5.21 13.93 -14.11
N ASP A 34 -6.53 14.18 -14.01
CA ASP A 34 -7.55 13.12 -13.97
C ASP A 34 -7.83 12.56 -15.38
N THR A 35 -6.86 11.83 -15.93
CA THR A 35 -6.93 11.17 -17.24
C THR A 35 -7.39 9.72 -17.12
N ALA A 36 -7.80 9.12 -18.24
CA ALA A 36 -8.15 7.69 -18.27
C ALA A 36 -6.96 6.81 -17.86
N GLN A 37 -5.75 7.17 -18.28
CA GLN A 37 -4.50 6.47 -17.95
C GLN A 37 -4.18 6.58 -16.46
N ALA A 38 -4.32 7.77 -15.86
CA ALA A 38 -4.12 7.95 -14.43
C ALA A 38 -5.13 7.12 -13.62
N ARG A 39 -6.42 7.14 -13.99
CA ARG A 39 -7.44 6.31 -13.33
C ARG A 39 -7.15 4.81 -13.47
N ALA A 40 -6.72 4.36 -14.65
CA ALA A 40 -6.36 2.96 -14.88
C ALA A 40 -5.16 2.53 -14.02
N LEU A 41 -4.11 3.36 -13.95
CA LEU A 41 -2.94 3.11 -13.10
C LEU A 41 -3.34 3.00 -11.62
N VAL A 42 -4.12 3.97 -11.11
CA VAL A 42 -4.56 3.97 -9.70
C VAL A 42 -5.44 2.76 -9.38
N ARG A 43 -6.30 2.33 -10.31
CA ARG A 43 -7.09 1.10 -10.16
C ARG A 43 -6.20 -0.15 -10.14
N ALA A 44 -5.18 -0.21 -10.98
CA ALA A 44 -4.24 -1.33 -11.02
C ALA A 44 -3.44 -1.44 -9.72
N LEU A 45 -2.92 -0.31 -9.22
CA LEU A 45 -2.24 -0.23 -7.92
C LEU A 45 -3.19 -0.64 -6.78
N GLY A 46 -4.40 -0.09 -6.76
CA GLY A 46 -5.41 -0.44 -5.78
C GLY A 46 -5.77 -1.94 -5.81
N ALA A 47 -5.96 -2.53 -7.00
CA ALA A 47 -6.27 -3.95 -7.12
C ALA A 47 -5.12 -4.86 -6.62
N ARG A 48 -3.87 -4.52 -6.97
CA ARG A 48 -2.65 -5.17 -6.46
C ARG A 48 -2.65 -5.15 -4.92
N ASP A 49 -2.87 -3.98 -4.34
CA ASP A 49 -2.77 -3.80 -2.89
C ASP A 49 -3.96 -4.37 -2.12
N VAL A 50 -5.15 -4.44 -2.73
CA VAL A 50 -6.29 -5.22 -2.21
C VAL A 50 -5.91 -6.68 -2.07
N VAL A 51 -5.37 -7.30 -3.12
CA VAL A 51 -5.00 -8.72 -3.10
C VAL A 51 -3.92 -8.99 -2.05
N ILE A 52 -2.88 -8.16 -2.02
CA ILE A 52 -1.79 -8.29 -1.03
C ILE A 52 -2.34 -8.09 0.40
N GLY A 53 -3.15 -7.06 0.62
CA GLY A 53 -3.74 -6.76 1.93
C GLY A 53 -4.67 -7.88 2.44
N LEU A 54 -5.48 -8.47 1.55
CA LEU A 54 -6.30 -9.63 1.87
C LEU A 54 -5.45 -10.86 2.20
N ALA A 55 -4.34 -11.09 1.49
CA ALA A 55 -3.40 -12.16 1.82
C ALA A 55 -2.75 -11.94 3.20
N MET A 56 -2.35 -10.71 3.55
CA MET A 56 -1.85 -10.36 4.88
C MET A 56 -2.90 -10.55 5.97
N LEU A 57 -4.16 -10.25 5.67
CA LEU A 57 -5.29 -10.37 6.59
C LEU A 57 -5.67 -11.83 6.85
N ALA A 58 -5.81 -12.64 5.80
CA ALA A 58 -6.40 -13.97 5.87
C ALA A 58 -5.38 -15.10 6.08
N ALA A 59 -4.11 -14.91 5.70
CA ALA A 59 -3.12 -15.96 5.84
C ALA A 59 -2.81 -16.23 7.32
N PRO A 60 -2.67 -17.51 7.71
CA PRO A 60 -2.17 -17.85 9.04
C PRO A 60 -0.73 -17.37 9.23
N GLY A 61 -0.30 -17.27 10.47
CA GLY A 61 1.09 -16.92 10.80
C GLY A 61 2.09 -17.87 10.15
N GLY A 62 3.21 -17.31 9.68
CA GLY A 62 4.28 -18.03 9.01
C GLY A 62 4.56 -17.54 7.59
N ARG A 63 5.18 -18.42 6.79
CA ARG A 63 5.85 -18.04 5.52
C ARG A 63 4.95 -17.33 4.51
N VAL A 64 3.69 -17.74 4.39
CA VAL A 64 2.75 -17.12 3.44
C VAL A 64 2.45 -15.67 3.82
N ARG A 65 2.13 -15.42 5.09
CA ARG A 65 1.87 -14.06 5.58
C ARG A 65 3.12 -13.18 5.53
N ASP A 66 4.30 -13.76 5.79
CA ASP A 66 5.57 -13.06 5.65
C ASP A 66 5.85 -12.63 4.21
N LEU A 67 5.59 -13.52 3.24
CA LEU A 67 5.74 -13.19 1.82
C LEU A 67 4.75 -12.11 1.38
N ALA A 68 3.50 -12.17 1.85
CA ALA A 68 2.52 -11.13 1.57
C ALA A 68 2.96 -9.77 2.15
N ALA A 69 3.45 -9.75 3.39
CA ALA A 69 3.99 -8.53 3.99
C ALA A 69 5.24 -8.02 3.25
N ALA A 70 6.15 -8.90 2.83
CA ALA A 70 7.32 -8.52 2.03
C ALA A 70 6.92 -7.94 0.68
N ALA A 71 5.94 -8.55 -0.01
CA ALA A 71 5.40 -8.02 -1.27
C ALA A 71 4.82 -6.62 -1.07
N ARG A 72 4.10 -6.38 0.05
CA ARG A 72 3.57 -5.06 0.39
C ARG A 72 4.69 -4.03 0.54
N VAL A 73 5.72 -4.36 1.33
CA VAL A 73 6.87 -3.47 1.58
C VAL A 73 7.59 -3.14 0.28
N LEU A 74 7.85 -4.13 -0.57
CA LEU A 74 8.51 -3.93 -1.86
C LEU A 74 7.67 -3.08 -2.82
N ALA A 75 6.35 -3.28 -2.84
CA ALA A 75 5.42 -2.45 -3.60
C ALA A 75 5.47 -0.99 -3.14
N ASP A 76 5.44 -0.73 -1.82
CA ASP A 76 5.56 0.62 -1.26
C ASP A 76 6.91 1.28 -1.59
N CYS A 77 8.00 0.52 -1.53
CA CYS A 77 9.32 1.02 -1.94
C CYS A 77 9.35 1.41 -3.42
N ALA A 78 8.77 0.57 -4.29
CA ALA A 78 8.68 0.86 -5.72
C ALA A 78 7.81 2.11 -5.97
N ASP A 79 6.67 2.22 -5.29
CA ASP A 79 5.77 3.35 -5.41
C ASP A 79 6.44 4.65 -4.94
N ALA A 80 7.16 4.62 -3.80
CA ALA A 80 7.92 5.74 -3.28
C ALA A 80 9.07 6.18 -4.20
N ALA A 81 9.67 5.24 -4.93
CA ALA A 81 10.76 5.51 -5.87
C ALA A 81 10.24 6.08 -7.21
N VAL A 82 9.12 5.55 -7.72
CA VAL A 82 8.66 5.80 -9.09
C VAL A 82 7.56 6.88 -9.14
N LEU A 83 6.50 6.76 -8.34
CA LEU A 83 5.30 7.58 -8.50
C LEU A 83 5.50 9.09 -8.25
N PRO A 84 6.39 9.55 -7.35
CA PRO A 84 6.67 10.98 -7.19
C PRO A 84 7.13 11.67 -8.48
N SER A 85 7.73 10.94 -9.42
CA SER A 85 8.17 11.52 -10.71
C SER A 85 7.01 11.92 -11.63
N ALA A 86 5.82 11.36 -11.40
CA ALA A 86 4.61 11.68 -12.15
C ALA A 86 3.81 12.86 -11.54
N VAL A 87 4.27 13.41 -10.41
CA VAL A 87 3.57 14.46 -9.67
C VAL A 87 4.15 15.84 -10.04
N PRO A 88 3.36 16.78 -10.59
CA PRO A 88 3.87 18.07 -11.07
C PRO A 88 4.43 18.97 -9.97
N ASP A 89 3.78 18.99 -8.80
CA ASP A 89 4.19 19.81 -7.67
C ASP A 89 5.19 19.08 -6.77
N ARG A 90 6.32 19.72 -6.46
CA ARG A 90 7.40 19.11 -5.67
C ARG A 90 6.99 18.82 -4.22
N GLY A 91 6.12 19.64 -3.63
CA GLY A 91 5.60 19.41 -2.29
C GLY A 91 4.72 18.18 -2.25
N ARG A 92 3.78 18.05 -3.19
CA ARG A 92 2.90 16.89 -3.36
C ARG A 92 3.67 15.63 -3.75
N ALA A 93 4.71 15.74 -4.58
CA ALA A 93 5.60 14.62 -4.92
C ALA A 93 6.31 14.09 -3.66
N THR A 94 6.79 14.99 -2.81
CA THR A 94 7.42 14.63 -1.54
C THR A 94 6.40 13.99 -0.59
N ALA A 95 5.18 14.54 -0.48
CA ALA A 95 4.11 13.95 0.32
C ALA A 95 3.74 12.54 -0.16
N MET A 96 3.65 12.32 -1.48
CA MET A 96 3.41 11.01 -2.09
C MET A 96 4.51 10.01 -1.71
N ARG A 97 5.79 10.41 -1.85
CA ARG A 97 6.94 9.58 -1.47
C ARG A 97 6.87 9.17 0.00
N LEU A 98 6.65 10.15 0.88
CA LEU A 98 6.60 9.90 2.32
C LEU A 98 5.40 9.03 2.70
N SER A 99 4.25 9.22 2.04
CA SER A 99 3.06 8.39 2.26
C SER A 99 3.32 6.92 1.89
N ALA A 100 3.86 6.66 0.70
CA ALA A 100 4.21 5.30 0.27
C ALA A 100 5.27 4.68 1.21
N ALA A 101 6.33 5.42 1.55
CA ALA A 101 7.35 4.95 2.49
C ALA A 101 6.78 4.65 3.89
N ALA A 102 5.81 5.44 4.37
CA ALA A 102 5.17 5.23 5.66
C ALA A 102 4.33 3.94 5.68
N TRP A 103 3.58 3.65 4.61
CA TRP A 103 2.87 2.38 4.48
C TRP A 103 3.83 1.19 4.47
N GLY A 104 4.94 1.29 3.73
CA GLY A 104 5.95 0.23 3.67
C GLY A 104 6.62 0.00 5.03
N ALA A 105 6.99 1.08 5.72
CA ALA A 105 7.56 1.01 7.06
C ALA A 105 6.57 0.40 8.07
N LEU A 106 5.28 0.74 7.97
CA LEU A 106 4.23 0.18 8.83
C LEU A 106 4.06 -1.33 8.59
N ALA A 107 4.00 -1.77 7.34
CA ALA A 107 3.90 -3.18 6.98
C ALA A 107 5.12 -3.98 7.46
N PHE A 108 6.33 -3.43 7.26
CA PHE A 108 7.56 -4.03 7.74
C PHE A 108 7.58 -4.14 9.27
N ALA A 109 7.27 -3.05 9.98
CA ALA A 109 7.25 -3.03 11.44
C ALA A 109 6.23 -4.03 12.02
N ALA A 110 5.05 -4.14 11.42
CA ALA A 110 4.04 -5.11 11.81
C ALA A 110 4.54 -6.55 11.65
N ALA A 111 5.12 -6.90 10.50
CA ALA A 111 5.67 -8.23 10.23
C ALA A 111 6.81 -8.59 11.20
N VAL A 112 7.76 -7.67 11.42
CA VAL A 112 8.87 -7.88 12.37
C VAL A 112 8.35 -8.07 13.79
N ARG A 113 7.33 -7.32 14.22
CA ARG A 113 6.76 -7.46 15.56
C ARG A 113 6.00 -8.77 15.73
N ASP A 114 5.17 -9.16 14.77
CA ASP A 114 4.43 -10.42 14.84
C ASP A 114 5.39 -11.62 14.86
N ARG A 115 6.44 -11.60 14.01
CA ARG A 115 7.51 -12.62 14.05
C ARG A 115 8.20 -12.71 15.42
N ARG A 116 8.55 -11.57 16.03
CA ARG A 116 9.16 -11.54 17.37
C ARG A 116 8.23 -12.04 18.46
N ALA A 117 6.92 -11.90 18.26
CA ALA A 117 5.89 -12.37 19.18
C ALA A 117 5.47 -13.83 18.94
N ASN A 118 6.09 -14.54 17.96
CA ASN A 118 5.69 -15.86 17.48
C ASN A 118 4.19 -15.92 17.09
N ARG A 119 3.70 -14.85 16.47
CA ARG A 119 2.31 -14.73 16.01
C ARG A 119 2.21 -14.84 14.52
#